data_AF-A0A7J7PM91-F1
#
_entry.id   AF-A0A7J7PM91-F1
#
_cell.length_a   1.000
_cell.length_b   1.000
_cell.length_c   1.000
_cell.angle_alpha   90.00
_cell.angle_beta   90.00
_cell.angle_gamma   90.00
#
_symmetry.space_group_name_H-M   'P 1'
#
loop_
_entity.id
_entity.type
_entity.pdbx_description
1 polymer ?
#
loop_
_entity_poly.entity_id
_entity_poly.type
_entity_poly.pdbx_seq_one_letter_code
_entity_poly.pdbx_strand_id
1 'polypeptide(L)'
;MSRVGRLIMGQHSRNRGTCCILAASVAAVLVAALAAGGAYAEATSNEDVHVVFLTDCTSYSDWQTLGSVYSWRESGQTGPLSKVMCCTKDEAAAYNKDMLGVVKTHVAPSYAVHPRTGDAYAAYNKPEAVVDWLEHVTPKEEWVVVLDSDMLLRRPFLPSDFNLSRGWAVGARYDYMIGVDNELADRHIPEIPKVNDTLAGPVGRRSDRVGGFYFIRRDDLKAVAPLWLKYTEDVRADPEAWRLSGDAYSKQRGDKPWISEMYGYSFGAAKAGLRHKYDEESMLYPGYMPNGVPRVLHYGLLYEVQHKGGKWSWDKHWYHGFNVHKCPPWDLSVQHPLEGVFPAPPGPNDLLPNLSKAERHRDLIAISVVHTLNAALCEFHMQHCPPSQQLRDVCDKAQAQYQATKVAVRQLDVELSCIDRLPDKCAEWAKSGECTKNEGFMHSNCRKSCNACTRLTYPAARGLVAVGDTTATGHMAAHLGGAAASKVPTQQPQLQGAHTQVLQDGWAQYTRGEGLREECRIGAAVQRAARHHHHHLQQQLEEDVKQMSISPPPPPFPSPPPPLPPVPDRMQRQQAACRAASSAWQQTSTKCGCG
;
A
#
# COMPACT_ATOMS: atom_id res chain seq x y z
N MET A 1 84.83 -19.48 17.36
CA MET A 1 85.32 -20.68 16.67
C MET A 1 84.20 -21.72 16.61
N SER A 2 83.88 -22.15 15.39
CA SER A 2 83.19 -23.38 14.92
C SER A 2 82.52 -24.31 15.95
N ARG A 3 81.21 -24.55 15.84
CA ARG A 3 80.54 -25.64 15.08
C ARG A 3 80.63 -27.05 15.71
N VAL A 4 79.43 -27.54 16.09
CA VAL A 4 78.77 -28.82 15.71
C VAL A 4 79.50 -30.17 15.91
N GLY A 5 78.80 -31.09 16.61
CA GLY A 5 78.85 -32.56 16.48
C GLY A 5 78.12 -33.20 17.68
N ARG A 6 77.45 -34.36 17.66
CA ARG A 6 77.11 -35.42 16.69
C ARG A 6 76.00 -36.30 17.33
N LEU A 7 75.06 -36.76 16.50
CA LEU A 7 74.40 -38.10 16.41
C LEU A 7 75.05 -39.26 17.24
N ILE A 8 74.40 -40.26 17.90
CA ILE A 8 73.42 -41.31 17.48
C ILE A 8 72.84 -42.11 18.70
N MET A 9 71.53 -42.46 18.60
CA MET A 9 70.69 -43.60 19.10
C MET A 9 70.95 -44.43 20.39
N GLY A 10 69.84 -44.73 21.10
CA GLY A 10 69.65 -45.93 21.94
C GLY A 10 68.39 -45.88 22.83
N GLN A 11 67.46 -46.83 22.67
CA GLN A 11 66.03 -46.84 23.13
C GLN A 11 65.78 -47.12 24.63
N HIS A 12 64.75 -46.51 25.25
CA HIS A 12 63.44 -47.12 25.59
C HIS A 12 62.63 -46.31 26.63
N SER A 13 61.30 -46.53 26.63
CA SER A 13 60.26 -46.00 27.55
C SER A 13 59.62 -44.65 27.21
N ARG A 14 58.51 -44.70 26.45
CA ARG A 14 57.51 -43.61 26.35
C ARG A 14 56.46 -43.83 27.43
N ASN A 15 56.42 -42.98 28.44
CA ASN A 15 55.28 -42.88 29.35
C ASN A 15 54.53 -41.57 29.10
N ARG A 16 53.25 -41.73 28.72
CA ARG A 16 52.25 -40.68 28.52
C ARG A 16 51.90 -40.09 29.88
N GLY A 17 52.08 -38.78 30.08
CA GLY A 17 51.67 -38.17 31.35
C GLY A 17 52.01 -36.69 31.45
N THR A 18 51.55 -35.85 30.52
CA THR A 18 51.57 -34.38 30.72
C THR A 18 50.63 -33.57 29.83
N CYS A 19 49.67 -34.20 29.14
CA CYS A 19 48.72 -33.49 28.25
C CYS A 19 47.26 -33.46 28.77
N CYS A 20 46.99 -33.93 30.00
CA CYS A 20 45.62 -34.03 30.52
C CYS A 20 45.23 -32.97 31.56
N ILE A 21 46.14 -32.09 31.99
CA ILE A 21 45.83 -31.10 33.04
C ILE A 21 45.44 -29.72 32.46
N LEU A 22 45.75 -29.43 31.20
CA LEU A 22 45.31 -28.19 30.53
C LEU A 22 43.97 -28.34 29.76
N ALA A 23 43.54 -29.57 29.47
CA ALA A 23 42.27 -29.83 28.78
C ALA A 23 41.04 -29.79 29.72
N ALA A 24 41.22 -30.08 31.01
CA ALA A 24 40.12 -30.09 31.99
C ALA A 24 39.67 -28.69 32.41
N SER A 25 40.59 -27.71 32.43
CA SER A 25 40.31 -26.33 32.87
C SER A 25 39.55 -25.53 31.80
N VAL A 26 39.78 -25.82 30.51
CA VAL A 26 39.07 -25.18 29.39
C VAL A 26 37.67 -25.77 29.21
N ALA A 27 37.50 -27.07 29.46
CA ALA A 27 36.19 -27.72 29.41
C ALA A 27 35.24 -27.25 30.53
N ALA A 28 35.74 -26.99 31.74
CA ALA A 28 34.90 -26.52 32.86
C ALA A 28 34.37 -25.09 32.64
N VAL A 29 35.14 -24.21 31.99
CA VAL A 29 34.70 -22.84 31.65
C VAL A 29 33.70 -22.84 30.50
N LEU A 30 33.84 -23.75 29.53
CA LEU A 30 32.87 -23.92 28.43
C LEU A 30 31.54 -24.54 28.91
N VAL A 31 31.57 -25.45 29.89
CA VAL A 31 30.34 -26.05 30.45
C VAL A 31 29.61 -25.08 31.40
N ALA A 32 30.32 -24.22 32.13
CA ALA A 32 29.68 -23.16 32.93
C ALA A 32 29.02 -22.08 32.05
N ALA A 33 29.60 -21.78 30.88
CA ALA A 33 28.97 -20.89 29.89
C ALA A 33 27.75 -21.53 29.18
N LEU A 34 27.68 -22.86 29.13
CA LEU A 34 26.54 -23.61 28.57
C LEU A 34 25.42 -23.87 29.58
N ALA A 35 25.68 -23.78 30.88
CA ALA A 35 24.67 -23.93 31.95
C ALA A 35 24.05 -22.59 32.40
N ALA A 36 24.68 -21.46 32.09
CA ALA A 36 24.07 -20.14 32.18
C ALA A 36 23.29 -19.85 30.90
N GLY A 37 22.19 -20.59 30.69
CA GLY A 37 21.13 -20.23 29.75
C GLY A 37 20.42 -18.95 30.19
N GLY A 38 21.15 -17.84 30.26
CA GLY A 38 20.56 -16.52 30.17
C GLY A 38 20.04 -16.39 28.76
N ALA A 39 18.72 -16.23 28.63
CA ALA A 39 18.11 -15.82 27.38
C ALA A 39 18.88 -14.60 26.85
N TYR A 40 19.71 -14.79 25.84
CA TYR A 40 20.10 -13.70 24.96
C TYR A 40 18.79 -13.27 24.29
N ALA A 41 18.08 -12.34 24.92
CA ALA A 41 17.11 -11.55 24.20
C ALA A 41 17.88 -10.93 23.03
N GLU A 42 17.62 -11.39 21.81
CA GLU A 42 18.05 -10.68 20.61
C GLU A 42 17.67 -9.22 20.81
N ALA A 43 18.68 -8.36 20.99
CA ALA A 43 18.45 -6.94 21.02
C ALA A 43 17.88 -6.56 19.65
N THR A 44 16.59 -6.23 19.60
CA THR A 44 15.94 -5.70 18.41
C THR A 44 16.75 -4.50 17.93
N SER A 45 17.15 -4.48 16.65
CA SER A 45 17.87 -3.32 16.14
C SER A 45 16.92 -2.11 16.16
N ASN A 46 17.48 -0.91 16.33
CA ASN A 46 16.67 0.32 16.34
C ASN A 46 16.01 0.62 14.98
N GLU A 47 16.35 -0.17 13.95
CA GLU A 47 15.80 -0.09 12.59
C GLU A 47 14.73 -1.18 12.33
N ASP A 48 14.55 -2.15 13.23
CA ASP A 48 13.50 -3.16 13.07
C ASP A 48 12.12 -2.54 13.29
N VAL A 49 11.19 -2.88 12.39
CA VAL A 49 9.84 -2.33 12.37
C VAL A 49 8.83 -3.46 12.39
N HIS A 50 7.87 -3.41 13.31
CA HIS A 50 6.74 -4.33 13.29
C HIS A 50 5.76 -3.89 12.20
N VAL A 51 5.65 -4.66 11.12
CA VAL A 51 4.62 -4.42 10.09
C VAL A 51 3.36 -5.17 10.46
N VAL A 52 2.24 -4.45 10.54
CA VAL A 52 0.93 -5.03 10.80
C VAL A 52 -0.01 -4.69 9.66
N PHE A 53 -0.75 -5.67 9.16
CA PHE A 53 -1.79 -5.46 8.17
C PHE A 53 -3.11 -6.10 8.61
N LEU A 54 -4.21 -5.48 8.21
CA LEU A 54 -5.53 -5.81 8.71
C LEU A 54 -6.39 -6.48 7.65
N THR A 55 -7.11 -7.52 8.05
CA THR A 55 -7.93 -8.37 7.17
C THR A 55 -9.23 -8.75 7.85
N ASP A 56 -10.16 -9.33 7.10
CA ASP A 56 -11.31 -10.06 7.63
C ASP A 56 -11.17 -11.57 7.42
N CYS A 57 -12.16 -12.34 7.88
CA CYS A 57 -12.21 -13.79 7.72
C CYS A 57 -12.73 -14.27 6.34
N THR A 58 -12.68 -13.45 5.29
CA THR A 58 -13.21 -13.81 3.97
C THR A 58 -12.12 -14.30 3.00
N SER A 59 -12.52 -15.07 1.99
CA SER A 59 -11.63 -15.51 0.90
C SER A 59 -11.02 -14.34 0.12
N TYR A 60 -11.67 -13.18 0.13
CA TYR A 60 -11.14 -11.95 -0.44
C TYR A 60 -9.86 -11.48 0.26
N SER A 61 -9.77 -11.68 1.57
CA SER A 61 -8.59 -11.35 2.38
C SER A 61 -7.47 -12.41 2.26
N ASP A 62 -7.79 -13.64 1.83
CA ASP A 62 -6.82 -14.73 1.75
C ASP A 62 -5.76 -14.47 0.67
N TRP A 63 -6.17 -14.14 -0.56
CA TRP A 63 -5.20 -13.86 -1.62
C TRP A 63 -4.43 -12.55 -1.37
N GLN A 64 -5.04 -11.58 -0.67
CA GLN A 64 -4.37 -10.36 -0.22
C GLN A 64 -3.29 -10.68 0.81
N THR A 65 -3.60 -11.58 1.77
CA THR A 65 -2.64 -12.08 2.76
C THR A 65 -1.41 -12.68 2.08
N LEU A 66 -1.59 -13.51 1.05
CA LEU A 66 -0.48 -14.08 0.28
C LEU A 66 0.38 -12.99 -0.35
N GLY A 67 -0.25 -11.99 -0.97
CA GLY A 67 0.42 -10.82 -1.53
C GLY A 67 1.21 -10.00 -0.51
N SER A 68 0.62 -9.71 0.65
CA SER A 68 1.27 -8.96 1.73
C SER A 68 2.49 -9.69 2.28
N VAL A 69 2.38 -11.00 2.53
CA VAL A 69 3.50 -11.81 3.05
C VAL A 69 4.63 -11.91 2.04
N TYR A 70 4.30 -12.20 0.78
CA TYR A 70 5.28 -12.30 -0.30
C TYR A 70 5.99 -10.97 -0.51
N SER A 71 5.25 -9.87 -0.62
CA SER A 71 5.83 -8.54 -0.85
C SER A 71 6.66 -8.04 0.33
N TRP A 72 6.22 -8.28 1.57
CA TRP A 72 7.02 -7.98 2.77
C TRP A 72 8.39 -8.67 2.73
N ARG A 73 8.42 -9.98 2.45
CA ARG A 73 9.68 -10.73 2.34
C ARG A 73 10.58 -10.18 1.23
N GLU A 74 10.00 -9.93 0.05
CA GLU A 74 10.74 -9.49 -1.14
C GLU A 74 11.24 -8.03 -1.05
N SER A 75 10.60 -7.22 -0.21
CA SER A 75 11.00 -5.83 0.06
C SER A 75 12.30 -5.72 0.86
N GLY A 76 12.66 -6.77 1.60
CA GLY A 76 13.78 -6.76 2.53
C GLY A 76 13.50 -6.03 3.86
N GLN A 77 12.24 -5.76 4.18
CA GLN A 77 11.82 -5.21 5.46
C GLN A 77 12.34 -6.07 6.62
N THR A 78 12.87 -5.42 7.65
CA THR A 78 13.31 -6.08 8.88
C THR A 78 12.29 -5.85 10.00
N GLY A 79 12.32 -6.69 11.04
CA GLY A 79 11.28 -6.80 12.05
C GLY A 79 10.16 -7.79 11.69
N PRO A 80 9.19 -8.03 12.58
CA PRO A 80 8.13 -9.01 12.37
C PRO A 80 7.00 -8.50 11.47
N LEU A 81 6.33 -9.43 10.80
CA LEU A 81 5.04 -9.21 10.12
C LEU A 81 3.92 -9.86 10.95
N SER A 82 2.79 -9.17 11.11
CA SER A 82 1.59 -9.75 11.71
C SER A 82 0.33 -9.40 10.94
N LYS A 83 -0.56 -10.38 10.81
CA LYS A 83 -1.92 -10.18 10.32
C LYS A 83 -2.84 -9.98 11.51
N VAL A 84 -3.68 -8.95 11.50
CA VAL A 84 -4.82 -8.85 12.42
C VAL A 84 -6.09 -9.11 11.63
N MET A 85 -6.81 -10.15 12.01
CA MET A 85 -7.94 -10.70 11.26
C MET A 85 -9.22 -10.52 12.08
N CYS A 86 -10.11 -9.64 11.60
CA CYS A 86 -11.39 -9.33 12.24
C CYS A 86 -12.46 -10.33 11.85
N CYS A 87 -13.01 -11.05 12.81
CA CYS A 87 -13.95 -12.14 12.55
C CYS A 87 -15.07 -12.17 13.59
N THR A 88 -16.26 -12.55 13.14
CA THR A 88 -17.27 -13.08 14.06
C THR A 88 -16.79 -14.44 14.62
N LYS A 89 -17.42 -14.89 15.71
CA LYS A 89 -17.07 -16.19 16.32
C LYS A 89 -17.26 -17.35 15.36
N ASP A 90 -18.34 -17.31 14.57
CA ASP A 90 -18.66 -18.37 13.61
C ASP A 90 -17.69 -18.37 12.43
N GLU A 91 -17.33 -17.19 11.92
CA GLU A 91 -16.30 -17.06 10.87
C GLU A 91 -14.94 -17.57 11.36
N ALA A 92 -14.51 -17.17 12.56
CA ALA A 92 -13.24 -17.62 13.13
C ALA A 92 -13.20 -19.15 13.32
N ALA A 93 -14.33 -19.76 13.70
CA ALA A 93 -14.44 -21.21 13.84
C ALA A 93 -14.42 -21.96 12.49
N ALA A 94 -14.98 -21.34 11.44
CA ALA A 94 -15.06 -21.91 10.09
C ALA A 94 -13.83 -21.60 9.22
N TYR A 95 -12.98 -20.66 9.63
CA TYR A 95 -11.84 -20.20 8.83
C TYR A 95 -10.82 -21.32 8.57
N ASN A 96 -10.22 -21.30 7.38
CA ASN A 96 -9.26 -22.33 7.00
C ASN A 96 -7.98 -22.21 7.85
N LYS A 97 -7.69 -23.25 8.63
CA LYS A 97 -6.54 -23.28 9.54
C LYS A 97 -5.20 -23.22 8.83
N ASP A 98 -5.12 -23.66 7.58
CA ASP A 98 -3.90 -23.56 6.78
C ASP A 98 -3.49 -22.09 6.56
N MET A 99 -4.48 -21.19 6.43
CA MET A 99 -4.23 -19.75 6.28
C MET A 99 -3.75 -19.08 7.57
N LEU A 100 -3.97 -19.68 8.74
CA LEU A 100 -3.45 -19.17 10.01
C LEU A 100 -1.94 -19.42 10.16
N GLY A 101 -1.39 -20.40 9.43
CA GLY A 101 0.03 -20.74 9.43
C GLY A 101 0.88 -19.87 8.49
N VAL A 102 0.26 -19.16 7.54
CA VAL A 102 0.97 -18.36 6.53
C VAL A 102 1.73 -17.18 7.16
N VAL A 103 1.16 -16.56 8.19
CA VAL A 103 1.77 -15.46 8.93
C VAL A 103 1.23 -15.44 10.35
N LYS A 104 2.01 -14.93 11.31
CA LYS A 104 1.54 -14.73 12.69
C LYS A 104 0.24 -13.92 12.67
N THR A 105 -0.84 -14.56 13.11
CA THR A 105 -2.19 -14.02 13.02
C THR A 105 -2.76 -13.76 14.41
N HIS A 106 -3.23 -12.54 14.64
CA HIS A 106 -4.08 -12.17 15.78
C HIS A 106 -5.54 -12.15 15.30
N VAL A 107 -6.43 -12.85 16.00
CA VAL A 107 -7.86 -12.87 15.67
C VAL A 107 -8.58 -11.90 16.57
N ALA A 108 -9.11 -10.84 15.98
CA ALA A 108 -9.86 -9.78 16.66
C ALA A 108 -11.37 -9.95 16.43
N PRO A 109 -12.23 -9.43 17.32
CA PRO A 109 -13.67 -9.40 17.07
C PRO A 109 -13.99 -8.54 15.84
N SER A 110 -14.93 -9.00 15.01
CA SER A 110 -15.47 -8.18 13.93
C SER A 110 -16.30 -7.02 14.48
N TYR A 111 -15.97 -5.81 14.03
CA TYR A 111 -16.73 -4.57 14.27
C TYR A 111 -17.35 -4.03 12.97
N ALA A 112 -17.37 -4.82 11.90
CA ALA A 112 -17.92 -4.42 10.60
C ALA A 112 -19.40 -4.03 10.69
N VAL A 113 -20.12 -4.51 11.71
CA VAL A 113 -21.46 -4.05 12.08
C VAL A 113 -21.38 -3.48 13.49
N HIS A 114 -21.65 -2.18 13.62
CA HIS A 114 -21.55 -1.50 14.89
C HIS A 114 -22.56 -2.09 15.91
N PRO A 115 -22.13 -2.53 17.10
CA PRO A 115 -22.95 -3.31 18.03
C PRO A 115 -24.17 -2.56 18.60
N ARG A 116 -24.05 -1.24 18.83
CA ARG A 116 -25.17 -0.42 19.33
C ARG A 116 -26.12 0.11 18.24
N THR A 117 -25.59 0.54 17.09
CA THR A 117 -26.38 1.25 16.06
C THR A 117 -26.81 0.35 14.90
N GLY A 118 -26.19 -0.82 14.75
CA GLY A 118 -26.40 -1.70 13.59
C GLY A 118 -25.82 -1.16 12.28
N ASP A 119 -25.02 -0.08 12.31
CA ASP A 119 -24.40 0.47 11.10
C ASP A 119 -23.41 -0.53 10.50
N ALA A 120 -23.67 -0.98 9.27
CA ALA A 120 -22.77 -1.84 8.52
C ALA A 120 -21.72 -0.98 7.81
N TYR A 121 -20.48 -1.02 8.31
CA TYR A 121 -19.34 -0.28 7.80
C TYR A 121 -18.05 -1.05 8.09
N ALA A 122 -17.58 -1.79 7.09
CA ALA A 122 -16.43 -2.69 7.23
C ALA A 122 -15.16 -1.99 7.73
N ALA A 123 -14.96 -0.71 7.42
CA ALA A 123 -13.76 0.01 7.85
C ALA A 123 -13.69 0.27 9.36
N TYR A 124 -14.77 0.05 10.13
CA TYR A 124 -14.68 -0.02 11.59
C TYR A 124 -13.72 -1.10 12.08
N ASN A 125 -13.54 -2.18 11.32
CA ASN A 125 -12.60 -3.23 11.67
C ASN A 125 -11.18 -2.70 11.84
N LYS A 126 -10.76 -1.69 11.06
CA LYS A 126 -9.37 -1.20 11.11
C LYS A 126 -9.00 -0.64 12.49
N PRO A 127 -9.70 0.35 13.06
CA PRO A 127 -9.41 0.81 14.42
C PRO A 127 -9.64 -0.26 15.49
N GLU A 128 -10.72 -1.05 15.40
CA GLU A 128 -10.98 -2.11 16.40
C GLU A 128 -9.87 -3.15 16.44
N ALA A 129 -9.40 -3.63 15.28
CA ALA A 129 -8.32 -4.61 15.25
C ALA A 129 -7.03 -4.06 15.85
N VAL A 130 -6.72 -2.77 15.66
CA VAL A 130 -5.53 -2.16 16.28
C VAL A 130 -5.71 -2.06 17.80
N VAL A 131 -6.90 -1.72 18.28
CA VAL A 131 -7.22 -1.71 19.72
C VAL A 131 -7.02 -3.10 20.32
N ASP A 132 -7.76 -4.09 19.82
CA ASP A 132 -7.75 -5.45 20.35
C ASP A 132 -6.35 -6.09 20.24
N TRP A 133 -5.63 -5.85 19.15
CA TRP A 133 -4.25 -6.31 19.00
C TRP A 133 -3.32 -5.73 20.07
N LEU A 134 -3.39 -4.42 20.36
CA LEU A 134 -2.50 -3.78 21.35
C LEU A 134 -2.87 -4.06 22.80
N GLU A 135 -4.11 -4.52 23.06
CA GLU A 135 -4.53 -5.03 24.37
C GLU A 135 -3.92 -6.41 24.67
N HIS A 136 -3.78 -7.25 23.64
CA HIS A 136 -3.32 -8.63 23.78
C HIS A 136 -1.83 -8.83 23.41
N VAL A 137 -1.27 -7.93 22.61
CA VAL A 137 0.09 -8.02 22.09
C VAL A 137 0.82 -6.72 22.38
N THR A 138 2.02 -6.83 22.96
CA THR A 138 2.96 -5.72 23.05
C THR A 138 4.08 -5.94 22.03
N PRO A 139 4.10 -5.20 20.89
CA PRO A 139 5.19 -5.24 19.94
C PRO A 139 6.53 -4.97 20.62
N LYS A 140 7.57 -5.73 20.29
CA LYS A 140 8.90 -5.53 20.89
C LYS A 140 9.58 -4.33 20.26
N GLU A 141 9.37 -4.15 18.97
CA GLU A 141 9.89 -3.08 18.14
C GLU A 141 9.30 -1.74 18.58
N GLU A 142 10.14 -0.70 18.59
CA GLU A 142 9.71 0.66 18.93
C GLU A 142 8.78 1.24 17.86
N TRP A 143 8.96 0.83 16.60
CA TRP A 143 8.25 1.38 15.46
C TRP A 143 7.32 0.35 14.82
N VAL A 144 6.13 0.83 14.45
CA VAL A 144 5.07 0.02 13.84
C VAL A 144 4.64 0.68 12.54
N VAL A 145 4.48 -0.12 11.48
CA VAL A 145 3.80 0.31 10.25
C VAL A 145 2.49 -0.42 10.14
N VAL A 146 1.39 0.34 10.14
CA VAL A 146 0.04 -0.17 9.90
C VAL A 146 -0.28 -0.03 8.42
N LEU A 147 -0.60 -1.15 7.76
CA LEU A 147 -0.95 -1.23 6.34
C LEU A 147 -2.37 -1.77 6.13
N ASP A 148 -2.98 -1.41 5.01
CA ASP A 148 -4.20 -2.06 4.52
C ASP A 148 -3.85 -3.40 3.83
N SER A 149 -4.80 -4.33 3.74
CA SER A 149 -4.60 -5.63 3.07
C SER A 149 -4.35 -5.48 1.57
N ASP A 150 -4.82 -4.39 0.95
CA ASP A 150 -4.60 -4.06 -0.45
C ASP A 150 -3.33 -3.24 -0.69
N MET A 151 -2.30 -3.47 0.13
CA MET A 151 -0.99 -2.83 0.03
C MET A 151 0.13 -3.86 -0.18
N LEU A 152 0.98 -3.64 -1.20
CA LEU A 152 2.20 -4.42 -1.42
C LEU A 152 3.44 -3.61 -1.04
N LEU A 153 4.30 -4.20 -0.21
CA LEU A 153 5.56 -3.59 0.20
C LEU A 153 6.64 -3.84 -0.87
N ARG A 154 7.31 -2.78 -1.32
CA ARG A 154 8.34 -2.80 -2.36
C ARG A 154 9.75 -2.59 -1.81
N ARG A 155 9.88 -1.79 -0.76
CA ARG A 155 11.13 -1.50 -0.06
C ARG A 155 10.84 -1.23 1.43
N PRO A 156 11.83 -1.35 2.32
CA PRO A 156 11.62 -1.25 3.76
C PRO A 156 11.14 0.15 4.17
N PHE A 157 10.38 0.26 5.25
CA PHE A 157 10.30 1.45 6.10
C PHE A 157 11.41 1.35 7.15
N LEU A 158 12.25 2.38 7.20
CA LEU A 158 13.36 2.49 8.15
C LEU A 158 13.15 3.79 8.93
N PRO A 159 13.15 3.78 10.28
CA PRO A 159 13.00 4.99 11.09
C PRO A 159 13.99 6.10 10.71
N SER A 160 15.23 5.70 10.36
CA SER A 160 16.31 6.59 9.90
C SER A 160 15.98 7.36 8.62
N ASP A 161 15.10 6.85 7.75
CA ASP A 161 14.69 7.55 6.52
C ASP A 161 13.73 8.73 6.79
N PHE A 162 13.09 8.76 7.96
CA PHE A 162 12.02 9.71 8.27
C PHE A 162 12.35 10.65 9.44
N ASN A 163 13.49 10.44 10.13
CA ASN A 163 13.86 11.17 11.35
C ASN A 163 12.73 11.23 12.38
N LEU A 164 12.01 10.12 12.56
CA LEU A 164 10.87 10.07 13.46
C LEU A 164 11.30 10.12 14.93
N SER A 165 10.45 10.74 15.74
CA SER A 165 10.60 10.83 17.19
C SER A 165 9.24 10.69 17.88
N ARG A 166 9.23 10.57 19.21
CA ARG A 166 7.98 10.54 20.00
C ARG A 166 7.08 11.72 19.65
N GLY A 167 5.79 11.45 19.44
CA GLY A 167 4.81 12.47 19.08
C GLY A 167 4.81 12.86 17.60
N TRP A 168 5.64 12.21 16.78
CA TRP A 168 5.66 12.36 15.33
C TRP A 168 5.40 11.03 14.62
N ALA A 169 4.54 11.06 13.61
CA ALA A 169 4.26 9.94 12.72
C ALA A 169 4.28 10.37 11.25
N VAL A 170 4.32 9.40 10.35
CA VAL A 170 4.22 9.60 8.91
C VAL A 170 3.04 8.81 8.38
N GLY A 171 2.27 9.42 7.49
CA GLY A 171 1.25 8.76 6.69
C GLY A 171 1.21 9.38 5.29
N ALA A 172 0.49 8.74 4.37
CA ALA A 172 0.37 9.27 3.02
C ALA A 172 -0.47 10.55 2.99
N ARG A 173 -0.21 11.41 2.00
CA ARG A 173 -0.98 12.63 1.73
C ARG A 173 -2.41 12.30 1.25
N TYR A 174 -3.42 12.82 1.95
CA TYR A 174 -4.84 12.67 1.62
C TYR A 174 -5.56 14.03 1.64
N ASP A 175 -5.30 14.86 0.62
CA ASP A 175 -5.73 16.27 0.59
C ASP A 175 -7.24 16.49 0.45
N TYR A 176 -7.99 15.49 -0.01
CA TYR A 176 -9.45 15.51 -0.04
C TYR A 176 -10.10 15.42 1.35
N MET A 177 -9.33 15.16 2.42
CA MET A 177 -9.83 15.23 3.80
C MET A 177 -10.00 16.69 4.27
N ILE A 178 -10.97 17.41 3.69
CA ILE A 178 -11.20 18.84 3.94
C ILE A 178 -11.85 19.15 5.31
N GLY A 179 -12.24 18.13 6.05
CA GLY A 179 -12.92 18.21 7.35
C GLY A 179 -12.00 18.60 8.51
N VAL A 180 -10.69 18.67 8.29
CA VAL A 180 -9.68 18.96 9.34
C VAL A 180 -9.60 20.44 9.73
N ASP A 181 -10.13 21.33 8.89
CA ASP A 181 -10.05 22.79 9.00
C ASP A 181 -11.41 23.50 8.85
N ASN A 182 -12.51 22.74 8.98
CA ASN A 182 -13.87 23.26 8.88
C ASN A 182 -14.74 22.88 10.10
N GLU A 183 -16.07 23.10 9.99
CA GLU A 183 -17.06 22.79 11.03
C GLU A 183 -17.02 21.35 11.56
N LEU A 184 -16.49 20.38 10.80
CA LEU A 184 -16.34 19.00 11.25
C LEU A 184 -15.32 18.93 12.39
N ALA A 185 -14.11 19.44 12.16
CA ALA A 185 -13.09 19.52 13.22
C ALA A 185 -13.54 20.39 14.40
N ASP A 186 -14.21 21.52 14.15
CA ASP A 186 -14.73 22.37 15.23
C ASP A 186 -15.77 21.67 16.11
N ARG A 187 -16.52 20.70 15.58
CA ARG A 187 -17.53 19.94 16.36
C ARG A 187 -16.93 18.74 17.10
N HIS A 188 -15.95 18.07 16.51
CA HIS A 188 -15.39 16.83 17.08
C HIS A 188 -14.18 17.06 17.98
N ILE A 189 -13.36 18.07 17.70
CA ILE A 189 -12.12 18.38 18.44
C ILE A 189 -11.96 19.89 18.71
N PRO A 190 -12.97 20.60 19.25
CA PRO A 190 -12.92 22.04 19.49
C PRO A 190 -11.77 22.49 20.41
N GLU A 191 -11.34 21.62 21.31
CA GLU A 191 -10.28 21.84 22.27
C GLU A 191 -8.87 21.82 21.66
N ILE A 192 -8.70 21.24 20.47
CA ILE A 192 -7.39 21.12 19.82
C ILE A 192 -7.07 22.43 19.09
N PRO A 193 -6.00 23.15 19.46
CA PRO A 193 -5.67 24.43 18.83
C PRO A 193 -5.44 24.30 17.32
N LYS A 194 -5.81 25.34 16.58
CA LYS A 194 -5.47 25.46 15.16
C LYS A 194 -3.96 25.61 15.01
N VAL A 195 -3.37 24.90 14.04
CA VAL A 195 -1.92 24.91 13.78
C VAL A 195 -1.56 25.86 12.64
N ASN A 196 -0.42 26.52 12.80
CA ASN A 196 0.11 27.51 11.87
C ASN A 196 1.31 26.97 11.09
N ASP A 197 1.11 25.84 10.41
CA ASP A 197 2.09 25.20 9.52
C ASP A 197 1.39 24.53 8.33
N THR A 198 2.19 24.04 7.38
CA THR A 198 1.73 23.33 6.18
C THR A 198 2.24 21.88 6.11
N LEU A 199 2.67 21.31 7.25
CA LEU A 199 3.40 20.03 7.27
C LEU A 199 2.56 18.81 6.89
N ALA A 200 1.25 18.87 7.10
CA ALA A 200 0.31 17.80 6.78
C ALA A 200 -1.12 18.36 6.59
N GLY A 201 -1.24 19.40 5.76
CA GLY A 201 -2.51 20.08 5.47
C GLY A 201 -2.39 21.61 5.47
N PRO A 202 -3.49 22.34 5.25
CA PRO A 202 -3.48 23.80 5.20
C PRO A 202 -3.30 24.47 6.57
N VAL A 203 -2.84 25.73 6.55
CA VAL A 203 -2.79 26.58 7.76
C VAL A 203 -4.19 26.73 8.35
N GLY A 204 -4.31 26.63 9.68
CA GLY A 204 -5.58 26.80 10.39
C GLY A 204 -6.36 25.51 10.66
N ARG A 205 -5.84 24.36 10.20
CA ARG A 205 -6.36 23.03 10.53
C ARG A 205 -6.20 22.69 12.03
N ARG A 206 -7.05 21.80 12.55
CA ARG A 206 -6.94 21.23 13.91
C ARG A 206 -6.36 19.82 13.93
N SER A 207 -6.44 19.10 12.81
CA SER A 207 -5.81 17.78 12.65
C SER A 207 -5.08 17.68 11.31
N ASP A 208 -4.39 16.56 11.07
CA ASP A 208 -3.55 16.34 9.89
C ASP A 208 -4.32 15.61 8.75
N ARG A 209 -4.08 15.96 7.48
CA ARG A 209 -4.65 15.31 6.28
C ARG A 209 -3.82 14.09 5.86
N VAL A 210 -3.88 13.03 6.67
CA VAL A 210 -3.09 11.81 6.51
C VAL A 210 -3.96 10.55 6.46
N GLY A 211 -3.49 9.54 5.73
CA GLY A 211 -4.19 8.27 5.59
C GLY A 211 -3.38 7.19 4.87
N GLY A 212 -4.04 6.09 4.51
CA GLY A 212 -3.40 4.92 3.88
C GLY A 212 -2.59 4.12 4.89
N PHE A 213 -1.28 4.34 4.93
CA PHE A 213 -0.37 3.73 5.91
C PHE A 213 -0.10 4.66 7.08
N TYR A 214 0.23 4.08 8.24
CA TYR A 214 0.67 4.83 9.42
C TYR A 214 1.99 4.27 9.93
N PHE A 215 3.07 5.04 9.81
CA PHE A 215 4.37 4.75 10.39
C PHE A 215 4.53 5.52 11.70
N ILE A 216 4.43 4.80 12.81
CA ILE A 216 4.13 5.36 14.11
C ILE A 216 4.87 4.59 15.20
N ARG A 217 5.28 5.31 16.25
CA ARG A 217 5.90 4.71 17.42
C ARG A 217 4.88 3.90 18.20
N ARG A 218 5.24 2.71 18.69
CA ARG A 218 4.34 1.77 19.38
C ARG A 218 3.52 2.43 20.49
N ASP A 219 4.15 3.20 21.37
CA ASP A 219 3.45 3.81 22.51
C ASP A 219 2.49 4.92 22.06
N ASP A 220 2.82 5.62 20.97
CA ASP A 220 1.98 6.67 20.43
C ASP A 220 0.77 6.04 19.71
N LEU A 221 0.99 4.92 18.99
CA LEU A 221 -0.10 4.10 18.44
C LEU A 221 -1.05 3.58 19.52
N LYS A 222 -0.51 3.13 20.66
CA LYS A 222 -1.31 2.70 21.81
C LYS A 222 -2.18 3.82 22.39
N ALA A 223 -1.70 5.06 22.38
CA ALA A 223 -2.49 6.21 22.78
C ALA A 223 -3.56 6.59 21.75
N VAL A 224 -3.26 6.45 20.45
CA VAL A 224 -4.17 6.78 19.36
C VAL A 224 -5.28 5.75 19.16
N ALA A 225 -4.98 4.45 19.29
CA ALA A 225 -5.90 3.35 18.96
C ALA A 225 -7.32 3.49 19.54
N PRO A 226 -7.54 3.71 20.86
CA PRO A 226 -8.89 3.85 21.40
C PRO A 226 -9.59 5.12 20.90
N LEU A 227 -8.84 6.20 20.64
CA LEU A 227 -9.39 7.45 20.12
C LEU A 227 -9.75 7.32 18.64
N TRP A 228 -8.99 6.54 17.88
CA TRP A 228 -9.26 6.25 16.48
C TRP A 228 -10.64 5.60 16.32
N LEU A 229 -10.95 4.56 17.09
CA LEU A 229 -12.29 3.95 17.06
C LEU A 229 -13.37 4.96 17.47
N LYS A 230 -13.18 5.64 18.61
CA LYS A 230 -14.14 6.61 19.13
C LYS A 230 -14.49 7.69 18.10
N TYR A 231 -13.50 8.35 17.50
CA TYR A 231 -13.76 9.40 16.53
C TYR A 231 -14.25 8.86 15.19
N THR A 232 -13.94 7.61 14.84
CA THR A 232 -14.58 6.93 13.70
C THR A 232 -16.08 6.84 13.92
N GLU A 233 -16.53 6.38 15.10
CA GLU A 233 -17.94 6.30 15.48
C GLU A 233 -18.60 7.68 15.44
N ASP A 234 -17.97 8.70 16.03
CA ASP A 234 -18.54 10.05 16.10
C ASP A 234 -18.72 10.69 14.72
N VAL A 235 -17.70 10.62 13.86
CA VAL A 235 -17.78 11.19 12.50
C VAL A 235 -18.76 10.40 11.64
N ARG A 236 -18.86 9.09 11.84
CA ARG A 236 -19.83 8.23 11.13
C ARG A 236 -21.28 8.51 11.57
N ALA A 237 -21.49 8.90 12.82
CA ALA A 237 -22.80 9.24 13.37
C ALA A 237 -23.21 10.70 13.12
N ASP A 238 -22.29 11.55 12.68
CA ASP A 238 -22.51 12.97 12.47
C ASP A 238 -23.39 13.25 11.23
N PRO A 239 -24.59 13.86 11.41
CA PRO A 239 -25.54 14.09 10.32
C PRO A 239 -25.09 15.13 9.29
N GLU A 240 -24.04 15.90 9.58
CA GLU A 240 -23.48 16.94 8.71
C GLU A 240 -22.13 16.51 8.10
N ALA A 241 -21.59 15.35 8.47
CA ALA A 241 -20.30 14.91 7.97
C ALA A 241 -20.30 14.67 6.44
N TRP A 242 -21.45 14.35 5.84
CA TRP A 242 -21.59 14.18 4.38
C TRP A 242 -21.09 15.39 3.58
N ARG A 243 -21.40 16.62 4.02
CA ARG A 243 -21.02 17.85 3.28
C ARG A 243 -19.64 18.38 3.67
N LEU A 244 -19.11 17.96 4.82
CA LEU A 244 -17.89 18.53 5.41
C LEU A 244 -16.65 17.64 5.26
N SER A 245 -16.84 16.36 4.97
CA SER A 245 -15.76 15.37 4.93
C SER A 245 -14.92 15.42 3.65
N GLY A 246 -15.44 15.95 2.54
CA GLY A 246 -14.79 15.84 1.24
C GLY A 246 -14.87 14.44 0.62
N ASP A 247 -15.71 13.56 1.18
CA ASP A 247 -15.94 12.23 0.63
C ASP A 247 -16.58 12.30 -0.77
N ALA A 248 -16.00 11.53 -1.69
CA ALA A 248 -16.53 11.39 -3.04
C ALA A 248 -17.89 10.66 -3.06
N TYR A 249 -18.21 9.87 -2.04
CA TYR A 249 -19.40 9.01 -2.02
C TYR A 249 -20.56 9.56 -1.19
N SER A 250 -20.31 10.53 -0.32
CA SER A 250 -21.35 11.19 0.48
C SER A 250 -21.78 12.48 -0.18
N LYS A 251 -22.98 12.49 -0.77
CA LYS A 251 -23.47 13.60 -1.60
C LYS A 251 -24.82 14.15 -1.15
N GLN A 252 -25.56 13.39 -0.35
CA GLN A 252 -26.89 13.73 0.12
C GLN A 252 -26.91 13.90 1.62
N ARG A 253 -27.90 14.66 2.10
CA ARG A 253 -28.09 14.89 3.52
C ARG A 253 -28.34 13.57 4.25
N GLY A 254 -27.54 13.31 5.27
CA GLY A 254 -27.62 12.09 6.07
C GLY A 254 -26.78 10.92 5.52
N ASP A 255 -26.13 11.08 4.35
CA ASP A 255 -25.13 10.11 3.92
C ASP A 255 -24.03 9.99 4.99
N LYS A 256 -23.53 8.78 5.19
CA LYS A 256 -22.44 8.54 6.12
C LYS A 256 -21.12 8.41 5.34
N PRO A 257 -20.09 9.23 5.63
CA PRO A 257 -18.81 9.17 4.93
C PRO A 257 -18.12 7.81 4.94
N TRP A 258 -17.70 7.33 3.78
CA TRP A 258 -16.86 6.13 3.65
C TRP A 258 -15.49 6.35 4.30
N ILE A 259 -15.02 7.60 4.36
CA ILE A 259 -13.73 7.98 4.94
C ILE A 259 -13.83 8.37 6.43
N SER A 260 -14.92 8.00 7.13
CA SER A 260 -15.08 8.27 8.57
C SER A 260 -13.94 7.68 9.40
N GLU A 261 -13.44 6.48 9.06
CA GLU A 261 -12.30 5.86 9.73
C GLU A 261 -11.04 6.73 9.67
N MET A 262 -10.77 7.33 8.51
CA MET A 262 -9.61 8.19 8.31
C MET A 262 -9.67 9.45 9.18
N TYR A 263 -10.87 10.04 9.31
CA TYR A 263 -11.08 11.14 10.27
C TYR A 263 -10.96 10.66 11.71
N GLY A 264 -11.41 9.44 12.00
CA GLY A 264 -11.19 8.80 13.28
C GLY A 264 -9.70 8.78 13.66
N TYR A 265 -8.84 8.33 12.76
CA TYR A 265 -7.39 8.34 12.97
C TYR A 265 -6.88 9.76 13.15
N SER A 266 -7.21 10.67 12.23
CA SER A 266 -6.69 12.05 12.23
C SER A 266 -7.08 12.81 13.51
N PHE A 267 -8.34 12.72 13.94
CA PHE A 267 -8.83 13.35 15.17
C PHE A 267 -8.29 12.65 16.42
N GLY A 268 -8.21 11.32 16.41
CA GLY A 268 -7.62 10.56 17.51
C GLY A 268 -6.13 10.86 17.71
N ALA A 269 -5.37 10.98 16.63
CA ALA A 269 -3.99 11.41 16.63
C ALA A 269 -3.83 12.82 17.22
N ALA A 270 -4.61 13.78 16.72
CA ALA A 270 -4.57 15.15 17.23
C ALA A 270 -4.90 15.21 18.73
N LYS A 271 -5.92 14.45 19.17
CA LYS A 271 -6.31 14.34 20.58
C LYS A 271 -5.24 13.68 21.46
N ALA A 272 -4.49 12.73 20.93
CA ALA A 272 -3.35 12.10 21.59
C ALA A 272 -2.08 12.98 21.59
N GLY A 273 -2.11 14.15 20.95
CA GLY A 273 -0.94 15.02 20.79
C GLY A 273 0.06 14.53 19.73
N LEU A 274 -0.35 13.62 18.84
CA LEU A 274 0.45 13.15 17.72
C LEU A 274 0.35 14.11 16.53
N ARG A 275 1.50 14.45 15.94
CA ARG A 275 1.61 15.28 14.73
C ARG A 275 2.19 14.49 13.58
N HIS A 276 1.86 14.91 12.37
CA HIS A 276 2.37 14.28 11.15
C HIS A 276 3.20 15.22 10.29
N LYS A 277 4.16 14.60 9.59
CA LYS A 277 4.65 15.06 8.31
C LYS A 277 4.09 14.10 7.25
N TYR A 278 3.22 14.60 6.39
CA TYR A 278 2.69 13.76 5.31
C TYR A 278 3.78 13.41 4.31
N ASP A 279 3.68 12.20 3.77
CA ASP A 279 4.60 11.66 2.78
C ASP A 279 3.90 11.53 1.43
N GLU A 280 4.59 11.98 0.37
CA GLU A 280 4.08 11.98 -1.01
C GLU A 280 4.74 10.91 -1.88
N GLU A 281 5.67 10.15 -1.33
CA GLU A 281 6.55 9.29 -2.11
C GLU A 281 6.41 7.81 -1.76
N SER A 282 6.15 7.49 -0.51
CA SER A 282 6.15 6.14 0.03
C SER A 282 4.92 5.34 -0.38
N MET A 283 3.78 5.96 -0.66
CA MET A 283 2.58 5.25 -1.14
C MET A 283 2.17 5.73 -2.52
N LEU A 284 1.85 4.80 -3.42
CA LEU A 284 1.35 5.11 -4.76
C LEU A 284 0.19 4.19 -5.14
N TYR A 285 -0.87 4.79 -5.70
CA TYR A 285 -1.89 4.03 -6.41
C TYR A 285 -1.37 3.64 -7.80
N PRO A 286 -1.46 2.36 -8.22
CA PRO A 286 -1.12 1.93 -9.57
C PRO A 286 -1.78 2.80 -10.64
N GLY A 287 -1.02 3.21 -11.65
CA GLY A 287 -1.48 4.11 -12.71
C GLY A 287 -1.32 5.61 -12.38
N TYR A 288 -0.96 5.99 -11.14
CA TYR A 288 -0.65 7.37 -10.80
C TYR A 288 0.84 7.66 -11.06
N MET A 289 1.17 8.90 -11.40
CA MET A 289 2.57 9.29 -11.60
C MET A 289 3.33 9.24 -10.27
N PRO A 290 4.44 8.47 -10.19
CA PRO A 290 5.25 8.42 -8.98
C PRO A 290 5.94 9.76 -8.73
N ASN A 291 5.78 10.28 -7.51
CA ASN A 291 6.57 11.41 -7.00
C ASN A 291 7.96 10.97 -6.51
N GLY A 292 8.16 9.70 -6.22
CA GLY A 292 9.45 9.15 -5.83
C GLY A 292 9.46 7.66 -6.09
N VAL A 293 10.36 6.95 -5.42
CA VAL A 293 10.34 5.49 -5.44
C VAL A 293 9.42 5.01 -4.31
N PRO A 294 8.23 4.46 -4.61
CA PRO A 294 7.29 4.12 -3.56
C PRO A 294 7.73 2.92 -2.76
N ARG A 295 7.46 2.99 -1.44
CA ARG A 295 7.62 1.89 -0.49
C ARG A 295 6.46 0.92 -0.59
N VAL A 296 5.26 1.41 -0.86
CA VAL A 296 4.00 0.70 -0.85
C VAL A 296 3.22 1.00 -2.12
N LEU A 297 2.65 -0.03 -2.74
CA LEU A 297 1.63 0.12 -3.77
C LEU A 297 0.27 -0.17 -3.18
N HIS A 298 -0.64 0.80 -3.22
CA HIS A 298 -2.01 0.66 -2.74
C HIS A 298 -2.93 0.35 -3.92
N TYR A 299 -3.30 -0.92 -4.11
CA TYR A 299 -4.04 -1.38 -5.27
C TYR A 299 -5.56 -1.36 -5.06
N GLY A 300 -6.05 -0.37 -4.32
CA GLY A 300 -7.46 -0.24 -3.94
C GLY A 300 -8.42 0.27 -5.02
N LEU A 301 -7.90 0.70 -6.18
CA LEU A 301 -8.68 1.33 -7.25
C LEU A 301 -8.48 0.60 -8.59
N LEU A 302 -9.45 0.70 -9.49
CA LEU A 302 -9.30 0.29 -10.89
C LEU A 302 -8.21 1.13 -11.58
N TYR A 303 -7.24 0.45 -12.18
CA TYR A 303 -6.23 1.07 -13.01
C TYR A 303 -6.08 0.36 -14.36
N GLU A 304 -5.53 1.08 -15.33
CA GLU A 304 -5.40 0.62 -16.70
C GLU A 304 -3.97 0.86 -17.21
N VAL A 305 -3.47 -0.06 -18.03
CA VAL A 305 -2.17 0.04 -18.69
C VAL A 305 -2.36 -0.18 -20.18
N GLN A 306 -1.91 0.77 -20.99
CA GLN A 306 -1.88 0.65 -22.44
C GLN A 306 -0.60 -0.08 -22.85
N HIS A 307 -0.72 -1.03 -23.77
CA HIS A 307 0.40 -1.84 -24.25
C HIS A 307 0.22 -2.17 -25.74
N LYS A 308 1.23 -2.80 -26.36
CA LYS A 308 1.21 -3.12 -27.80
C LYS A 308 0.01 -3.96 -28.24
N GLY A 309 -0.58 -4.73 -27.32
CA GLY A 309 -1.74 -5.60 -27.55
C GLY A 309 -3.09 -4.97 -27.20
N GLY A 310 -3.13 -3.69 -26.85
CA GLY A 310 -4.35 -2.98 -26.48
C GLY A 310 -4.32 -2.48 -25.04
N LYS A 311 -5.47 -2.56 -24.38
CA LYS A 311 -5.66 -2.05 -23.01
C LYS A 311 -5.85 -3.21 -22.04
N TRP A 312 -5.03 -3.23 -20.99
CA TRP A 312 -5.20 -4.13 -19.86
C TRP A 312 -5.70 -3.34 -18.65
N SER A 313 -6.63 -3.91 -17.89
CA SER A 313 -7.27 -3.26 -16.75
C SER A 313 -7.35 -4.22 -15.58
N TRP A 314 -7.22 -3.70 -14.36
CA TRP A 314 -7.34 -4.50 -13.15
C TRP A 314 -8.03 -3.76 -12.02
N ASP A 315 -8.95 -4.45 -11.35
CA ASP A 315 -9.59 -4.02 -10.12
C ASP A 315 -9.69 -5.21 -9.15
N LYS A 316 -9.25 -5.01 -7.91
CA LYS A 316 -9.36 -6.02 -6.84
C LYS A 316 -10.80 -6.48 -6.61
N HIS A 317 -11.79 -5.60 -6.78
CA HIS A 317 -13.20 -5.88 -6.47
C HIS A 317 -13.81 -6.95 -7.39
N TRP A 318 -13.15 -7.32 -8.49
CA TRP A 318 -13.59 -8.45 -9.33
C TRP A 318 -13.36 -9.82 -8.67
N TYR A 319 -12.61 -9.88 -7.57
CA TYR A 319 -12.09 -11.11 -6.98
C TYR A 319 -12.55 -11.35 -5.54
N HIS A 320 -13.72 -10.83 -5.15
CA HIS A 320 -14.34 -11.11 -3.83
C HIS A 320 -14.49 -12.61 -3.55
N GLY A 321 -14.89 -13.38 -4.56
CA GLY A 321 -15.07 -14.84 -4.47
C GLY A 321 -13.85 -15.68 -4.84
N PHE A 322 -12.64 -15.10 -4.92
CA PHE A 322 -11.45 -15.85 -5.34
C PHE A 322 -11.05 -16.88 -4.30
N ASN A 323 -10.89 -18.14 -4.70
CA ASN A 323 -10.57 -19.26 -3.82
C ASN A 323 -9.12 -19.73 -4.02
N VAL A 324 -8.25 -19.38 -3.07
CA VAL A 324 -6.83 -19.76 -3.07
C VAL A 324 -6.58 -21.25 -2.80
N HIS A 325 -7.58 -22.00 -2.34
CA HIS A 325 -7.42 -23.42 -2.00
C HIS A 325 -7.73 -24.34 -3.16
N LYS A 326 -8.25 -23.80 -4.26
CA LYS A 326 -8.58 -24.60 -5.43
C LYS A 326 -7.29 -24.96 -6.16
N CYS A 327 -6.98 -26.25 -6.23
CA CYS A 327 -5.89 -26.79 -7.05
C CYS A 327 -6.32 -27.05 -8.51
N PRO A 328 -5.35 -27.16 -9.44
CA PRO A 328 -5.63 -27.47 -10.84
C PRO A 328 -6.43 -28.77 -11.04
N PRO A 329 -7.19 -28.91 -12.14
CA PRO A 329 -7.20 -28.01 -13.30
C PRO A 329 -8.02 -26.73 -13.08
N TRP A 330 -7.48 -25.60 -13.51
CA TRP A 330 -8.13 -24.29 -13.50
C TRP A 330 -8.58 -23.88 -14.90
N ASP A 331 -9.73 -23.22 -15.00
CA ASP A 331 -10.12 -22.49 -16.21
C ASP A 331 -9.62 -21.05 -16.16
N LEU A 332 -8.44 -20.81 -16.76
CA LEU A 332 -7.83 -19.48 -16.87
C LEU A 332 -8.20 -18.76 -18.19
N SER A 333 -9.15 -19.29 -18.96
CA SER A 333 -9.61 -18.67 -20.21
C SER A 333 -10.67 -17.58 -19.99
N VAL A 334 -11.30 -17.58 -18.82
CA VAL A 334 -12.28 -16.56 -18.43
C VAL A 334 -11.60 -15.23 -18.10
N GLN A 335 -12.34 -14.12 -18.26
CA GLN A 335 -11.80 -12.77 -18.06
C GLN A 335 -11.38 -12.50 -16.60
N HIS A 336 -12.12 -13.04 -15.63
CA HIS A 336 -11.90 -12.85 -14.20
C HIS A 336 -11.95 -14.21 -13.49
N PRO A 337 -10.90 -15.04 -13.59
CA PRO A 337 -10.85 -16.33 -12.91
C PRO A 337 -10.94 -16.12 -11.39
N LEU A 338 -11.72 -16.97 -10.73
CA LEU A 338 -11.89 -16.98 -9.27
C LEU A 338 -11.07 -18.10 -8.60
N GLU A 339 -10.11 -18.68 -9.33
CA GLU A 339 -9.24 -19.77 -8.89
C GLU A 339 -7.89 -19.71 -9.64
N GLY A 340 -6.85 -20.32 -9.07
CA GLY A 340 -5.52 -20.39 -9.68
C GLY A 340 -4.75 -19.08 -9.61
N VAL A 341 -4.70 -18.31 -10.69
CA VAL A 341 -3.96 -17.04 -10.75
C VAL A 341 -4.78 -15.97 -11.44
N PHE A 342 -4.46 -14.70 -11.19
CA PHE A 342 -5.09 -13.58 -11.89
C PHE A 342 -4.65 -13.51 -13.37
N PRO A 343 -5.46 -12.91 -14.25
CA PRO A 343 -5.06 -12.65 -15.63
C PRO A 343 -3.75 -11.85 -15.65
N ALA A 344 -2.71 -12.43 -16.24
CA ALA A 344 -1.40 -11.82 -16.26
C ALA A 344 -1.42 -10.49 -17.03
N PRO A 345 -0.83 -9.41 -16.49
CA PRO A 345 -0.65 -8.18 -17.24
C PRO A 345 0.34 -8.38 -18.41
N PRO A 346 0.44 -7.39 -19.32
CA PRO A 346 1.51 -7.35 -20.31
C PRO A 346 2.89 -7.40 -19.64
N GLY A 347 3.87 -7.99 -20.31
CA GLY A 347 5.25 -7.99 -19.83
C GLY A 347 5.95 -6.64 -20.02
N PRO A 348 7.13 -6.43 -19.40
CA PRO A 348 7.90 -5.18 -19.54
C PRO A 348 8.20 -4.78 -20.99
N ASN A 349 8.38 -5.76 -21.88
CA ASN A 349 8.67 -5.56 -23.30
C ASN A 349 7.41 -5.31 -24.16
N ASP A 350 6.23 -5.54 -23.59
CA ASP A 350 4.94 -5.35 -24.26
C ASP A 350 4.40 -3.93 -24.07
N LEU A 351 4.95 -3.17 -23.12
CA LEU A 351 4.63 -1.76 -22.93
C LEU A 351 4.89 -0.94 -24.20
N LEU A 352 4.18 0.19 -24.33
CA LEU A 352 4.29 1.07 -25.49
C LEU A 352 5.74 1.54 -25.70
N PRO A 353 6.23 1.62 -26.94
CA PRO A 353 7.63 1.94 -27.23
C PRO A 353 8.00 3.42 -26.98
N ASN A 354 7.05 4.34 -27.10
CA ASN A 354 7.29 5.79 -27.10
C ASN A 354 6.97 6.46 -25.75
N LEU A 355 7.06 5.72 -24.64
CA LEU A 355 6.85 6.27 -23.31
C LEU A 355 8.09 7.02 -22.82
N SER A 356 7.89 8.16 -22.16
CA SER A 356 8.95 8.78 -21.35
C SER A 356 9.41 7.82 -20.24
N LYS A 357 10.58 8.07 -19.64
CA LYS A 357 11.06 7.24 -18.52
C LYS A 357 10.07 7.22 -17.35
N ALA A 358 9.42 8.35 -17.06
CA ALA A 358 8.46 8.47 -15.97
C ALA A 358 7.16 7.69 -16.27
N GLU A 359 6.64 7.77 -17.49
CA GLU A 359 5.46 6.99 -17.90
C GLU A 359 5.76 5.49 -17.94
N ARG A 360 6.94 5.10 -18.44
CA ARG A 360 7.40 3.71 -18.43
C ARG A 360 7.53 3.19 -17.00
N HIS A 361 8.03 4.01 -16.07
CA HIS A 361 8.13 3.66 -14.65
C HIS A 361 6.75 3.49 -14.02
N ARG A 362 5.81 4.42 -14.25
CA ARG A 362 4.41 4.30 -13.83
C ARG A 362 3.80 2.97 -14.30
N ASP A 363 3.92 2.66 -15.59
CA ASP A 363 3.28 1.48 -16.18
C ASP A 363 3.94 0.18 -15.68
N LEU A 364 5.27 0.16 -15.53
CA LEU A 364 6.00 -0.96 -14.93
C LEU A 364 5.59 -1.19 -13.48
N ILE A 365 5.43 -0.13 -12.69
CA ILE A 365 4.93 -0.22 -11.31
C ILE A 365 3.50 -0.78 -11.31
N ALA A 366 2.64 -0.31 -12.20
CA ALA A 366 1.25 -0.75 -12.25
C ALA A 366 1.11 -2.25 -12.55
N ILE A 367 1.83 -2.77 -13.56
CA ILE A 367 1.80 -4.21 -13.86
C ILE A 367 2.49 -5.06 -12.77
N SER A 368 3.42 -4.47 -12.01
CA SER A 368 4.16 -5.20 -10.98
C SER A 368 3.25 -5.75 -9.88
N VAL A 369 2.13 -5.09 -9.59
CA VAL A 369 1.15 -5.54 -8.59
C VAL A 369 0.68 -6.96 -8.89
N VAL A 370 0.13 -7.19 -10.08
CA VAL A 370 -0.45 -8.50 -10.43
C VAL A 370 0.64 -9.54 -10.69
N HIS A 371 1.80 -9.14 -11.21
CA HIS A 371 2.95 -10.06 -11.29
C HIS A 371 3.39 -10.54 -9.91
N THR A 372 3.44 -9.67 -8.90
CA THR A 372 3.74 -10.04 -7.51
C THR A 372 2.64 -10.91 -6.90
N LEU A 373 1.36 -10.56 -7.09
CA LEU A 373 0.23 -11.37 -6.59
C LEU A 373 0.22 -12.77 -7.20
N ASN A 374 0.45 -12.90 -8.51
CA ASN A 374 0.51 -14.19 -9.18
C ASN A 374 1.70 -15.03 -8.73
N ALA A 375 2.86 -14.41 -8.48
CA ALA A 375 4.01 -15.11 -7.90
C ALA A 375 3.71 -15.63 -6.48
N ALA A 376 3.02 -14.84 -5.66
CA ALA A 376 2.59 -15.23 -4.31
C ALA A 376 1.59 -16.39 -4.34
N LEU A 377 0.57 -16.30 -5.20
CA LEU A 377 -0.40 -17.39 -5.42
C LEU A 377 0.29 -18.67 -5.87
N CYS A 378 1.24 -18.57 -6.79
CA CYS A 378 1.98 -19.73 -7.26
C CYS A 378 2.88 -20.35 -6.20
N GLU A 379 3.56 -19.56 -5.39
CA GLU A 379 4.33 -20.08 -4.25
C GLU A 379 3.43 -20.88 -3.30
N PHE A 380 2.23 -20.37 -3.00
CA PHE A 380 1.26 -21.05 -2.17
C PHE A 380 0.78 -22.36 -2.81
N HIS A 381 0.32 -22.33 -4.06
CA HIS A 381 -0.18 -23.53 -4.75
C HIS A 381 0.90 -24.60 -4.94
N MET A 382 2.15 -24.21 -5.22
CA MET A 382 3.25 -25.17 -5.36
C MET A 382 3.55 -25.93 -4.06
N GLN A 383 3.24 -25.34 -2.90
CA GLN A 383 3.42 -25.98 -1.60
C GLN A 383 2.21 -26.83 -1.17
N HIS A 384 1.00 -26.48 -1.61
CA HIS A 384 -0.24 -27.05 -1.08
C HIS A 384 -1.02 -27.91 -2.08
N CYS A 385 -0.70 -27.84 -3.38
CA CYS A 385 -1.38 -28.61 -4.41
C CYS A 385 -0.58 -29.84 -4.87
N PRO A 386 -1.26 -30.93 -5.29
CA PRO A 386 -0.60 -32.03 -5.96
C PRO A 386 0.12 -31.56 -7.24
N PRO A 387 1.34 -32.06 -7.52
CA PRO A 387 2.07 -31.70 -8.73
C PRO A 387 1.27 -32.03 -9.98
N SER A 388 1.10 -31.05 -10.87
CA SER A 388 0.47 -31.23 -12.18
C SER A 388 1.22 -30.44 -13.25
N GLN A 389 1.00 -30.79 -14.53
CA GLN A 389 1.61 -30.06 -15.64
C GLN A 389 1.12 -28.61 -15.71
N GLN A 390 -0.20 -28.39 -15.57
CA GLN A 390 -0.76 -27.04 -15.57
C GLN A 390 -0.21 -26.20 -14.41
N LEU A 391 -0.07 -26.77 -13.21
CA LEU A 391 0.53 -26.06 -12.07
C LEU A 391 1.92 -25.52 -12.40
N ARG A 392 2.79 -26.39 -12.92
CA ARG A 392 4.17 -26.03 -13.30
C ARG A 392 4.19 -24.96 -14.38
N ASP A 393 3.47 -25.17 -15.48
CA ASP A 393 3.50 -24.25 -16.62
C ASP A 393 2.98 -22.85 -16.27
N VAL A 394 1.89 -22.79 -15.50
CA VAL A 394 1.32 -21.52 -15.03
C VAL A 394 2.28 -20.81 -14.09
N CYS A 395 2.89 -21.54 -13.15
CA CYS A 395 3.73 -20.94 -12.13
C CYS A 395 5.14 -20.58 -12.59
N ASP A 396 5.73 -21.36 -13.49
CA ASP A 396 6.98 -21.00 -14.15
C ASP A 396 6.82 -19.69 -14.95
N LYS A 397 5.70 -19.55 -15.65
CA LYS A 397 5.38 -18.31 -16.38
C LYS A 397 5.16 -17.13 -15.44
N ALA A 398 4.36 -17.28 -14.39
CA ALA A 398 4.11 -16.22 -13.42
C ALA A 398 5.41 -15.75 -12.74
N GLN A 399 6.27 -16.69 -12.34
CA GLN A 399 7.55 -16.38 -11.73
C GLN A 399 8.50 -15.68 -12.70
N ALA A 400 8.58 -16.11 -13.96
CA ALA A 400 9.39 -15.46 -14.98
C ALA A 400 8.94 -14.01 -15.22
N GLN A 401 7.62 -13.77 -15.28
CA GLN A 401 7.06 -12.43 -15.43
C GLN A 401 7.34 -11.52 -14.23
N TYR A 402 7.23 -12.06 -13.00
CA TYR A 402 7.62 -11.36 -11.79
C TYR A 402 9.09 -10.95 -11.80
N GLN A 403 10.00 -11.87 -12.11
CA GLN A 403 11.44 -11.56 -12.12
C GLN A 403 11.78 -10.52 -13.19
N ALA A 404 11.26 -10.67 -14.41
CA ALA A 404 11.49 -9.71 -15.49
C ALA A 404 10.99 -8.31 -15.11
N THR A 405 9.81 -8.21 -14.49
CA THR A 405 9.22 -6.95 -14.07
C THR A 405 9.98 -6.34 -12.89
N LYS A 406 10.36 -7.15 -11.91
CA LYS A 406 11.16 -6.72 -10.75
C LYS A 406 12.48 -6.08 -11.19
N VAL A 407 13.19 -6.69 -12.15
CA VAL A 407 14.43 -6.14 -12.70
C VAL A 407 14.17 -4.81 -13.42
N ALA A 408 13.18 -4.76 -14.30
CA ALA A 408 12.86 -3.56 -15.07
C ALA A 408 12.44 -2.37 -14.18
N VAL A 409 11.61 -2.64 -13.17
CA VAL A 409 11.17 -1.65 -12.18
C VAL A 409 12.36 -1.14 -11.38
N ARG A 410 13.18 -2.04 -10.80
CA ARG A 410 14.33 -1.66 -9.96
C ARG A 410 15.36 -0.84 -10.72
N GLN A 411 15.57 -1.12 -12.00
CA GLN A 411 16.46 -0.31 -12.85
C GLN A 411 15.97 1.15 -12.93
N LEU A 412 14.68 1.36 -13.23
CA LEU A 412 14.12 2.71 -13.29
C LEU A 412 14.02 3.36 -11.91
N ASP A 413 13.77 2.62 -10.84
CA ASP A 413 13.80 3.19 -9.49
C ASP A 413 15.16 3.81 -9.17
N VAL A 414 16.26 3.12 -9.51
CA VAL A 414 17.62 3.66 -9.30
C VAL A 414 17.82 4.91 -10.15
N GLU A 415 17.46 4.87 -11.44
CA GLU A 415 17.60 6.03 -12.34
C GLU A 415 16.76 7.24 -11.91
N LEU A 416 15.56 7.02 -11.36
CA LEU A 416 14.60 8.07 -11.00
C LEU A 416 14.67 8.48 -9.51
N SER A 417 15.41 7.74 -8.68
CA SER A 417 15.55 8.04 -7.24
C SER A 417 16.22 9.39 -6.96
N CYS A 418 17.04 9.89 -7.89
CA CYS A 418 17.81 11.12 -7.73
C CYS A 418 17.77 11.96 -9.02
N ILE A 419 16.65 12.64 -9.25
CA ILE A 419 16.46 13.55 -10.37
C ILE A 419 15.90 14.90 -9.91
N ASP A 420 16.11 15.92 -10.74
CA ASP A 420 15.34 17.16 -10.66
C ASP A 420 14.06 16.98 -11.48
N ARG A 421 12.90 17.16 -10.85
CA ARG A 421 11.59 17.11 -11.52
C ARG A 421 11.37 18.32 -12.42
N LEU A 422 12.01 19.45 -12.09
CA LEU A 422 11.97 20.70 -12.84
C LEU A 422 13.40 21.06 -13.30
N PRO A 423 14.02 20.24 -14.17
CA PRO A 423 15.46 20.35 -14.49
C PRO A 423 15.86 21.74 -14.99
N ASP A 424 14.97 22.43 -15.70
CA ASP A 424 15.21 23.77 -16.25
C ASP A 424 15.24 24.88 -15.18
N LYS A 425 14.69 24.62 -13.99
CA LYS A 425 14.54 25.61 -12.91
C LYS A 425 15.35 25.26 -11.67
N CYS A 426 15.49 23.97 -11.37
CA CYS A 426 16.15 23.50 -10.16
C CYS A 426 17.60 23.99 -10.04
N ALA A 427 18.35 24.01 -11.15
CA ALA A 427 19.73 24.51 -11.14
C ALA A 427 19.81 26.01 -10.82
N GLU A 428 18.84 26.81 -11.29
CA GLU A 428 18.76 28.25 -11.03
C GLU A 428 18.35 28.52 -9.59
N TRP A 429 17.29 27.86 -9.11
CA TRP A 429 16.81 28.00 -7.74
C TRP A 429 17.85 27.53 -6.71
N ALA A 430 18.57 26.44 -6.99
CA ALA A 430 19.65 25.99 -6.13
C ALA A 430 20.77 27.04 -6.03
N LYS A 431 21.17 27.66 -7.15
CA LYS A 431 22.14 28.78 -7.16
C LYS A 431 21.64 30.01 -6.39
N SER A 432 20.33 30.27 -6.40
CA SER A 432 19.70 31.36 -5.65
C SER A 432 19.56 31.09 -4.14
N GLY A 433 20.03 29.93 -3.67
CA GLY A 433 19.98 29.52 -2.26
C GLY A 433 18.63 28.94 -1.84
N GLU A 434 17.76 28.55 -2.77
CA GLU A 434 16.45 28.00 -2.43
C GLU A 434 16.55 26.66 -1.71
N CYS A 435 17.64 25.90 -1.89
CA CYS A 435 17.84 24.63 -1.18
C CYS A 435 17.80 24.79 0.34
N THR A 436 18.16 25.96 0.87
CA THR A 436 18.06 26.27 2.32
C THR A 436 16.84 27.13 2.64
N LYS A 437 16.47 28.09 1.78
CA LYS A 437 15.32 28.98 2.01
C LYS A 437 13.97 28.28 1.87
N ASN A 438 13.88 27.31 0.97
CA ASN A 438 12.68 26.58 0.60
C ASN A 438 12.98 25.08 0.54
N GLU A 439 13.60 24.58 1.60
CA GLU A 439 14.13 23.21 1.70
C GLU A 439 13.07 22.16 1.35
N GLY A 440 11.85 22.27 1.86
CA GLY A 440 10.78 21.30 1.60
C GLY A 440 10.45 21.15 0.12
N PHE A 441 10.20 22.25 -0.58
CA PHE A 441 9.92 22.22 -2.02
C PHE A 441 11.13 21.73 -2.82
N MET A 442 12.31 22.24 -2.48
CA MET A 442 13.54 21.96 -3.21
C MET A 442 14.02 20.53 -3.02
N HIS A 443 13.88 19.94 -1.83
CA HIS A 443 14.22 18.53 -1.59
C HIS A 443 13.22 17.57 -2.22
N SER A 444 11.97 17.98 -2.45
CA SER A 444 10.99 17.15 -3.17
C SER A 444 11.18 17.23 -4.70
N ASN A 445 11.45 18.41 -5.24
CA ASN A 445 11.43 18.66 -6.69
C ASN A 445 12.83 18.83 -7.32
N CYS A 446 13.84 19.18 -6.54
CA CYS A 446 15.15 19.62 -7.01
C CYS A 446 16.31 18.94 -6.25
N ARG A 447 16.11 17.67 -5.85
CA ARG A 447 17.01 16.95 -4.94
C ARG A 447 18.41 16.80 -5.51
N LYS A 448 18.51 16.60 -6.83
CA LYS A 448 19.80 16.48 -7.50
C LYS A 448 20.53 17.81 -7.48
N SER A 449 19.87 18.91 -7.84
CA SER A 449 20.44 20.26 -7.79
C SER A 449 20.82 20.69 -6.37
N CYS A 450 20.09 20.24 -5.34
CA CYS A 450 20.38 20.53 -3.94
C CYS A 450 21.36 19.56 -3.26
N ASN A 451 21.90 18.58 -3.99
CA ASN A 451 22.71 17.50 -3.41
C ASN A 451 22.02 16.76 -2.25
N ALA A 452 20.69 16.68 -2.28
CA ALA A 452 19.83 16.06 -1.27
C ALA A 452 19.46 14.62 -1.62
N CYS A 453 20.16 14.00 -2.56
CA CYS A 453 19.90 12.62 -2.96
C CYS A 453 20.47 11.62 -1.96
N THR A 454 19.62 10.71 -1.49
CA THR A 454 20.06 9.49 -0.80
C THR A 454 20.22 8.37 -1.83
N ARG A 455 21.32 7.62 -1.77
CA ARG A 455 21.54 6.49 -2.69
C ARG A 455 20.53 5.39 -2.39
N LEU A 456 19.61 5.14 -3.32
CA LEU A 456 18.71 3.99 -3.23
C LEU A 456 19.53 2.70 -3.41
N THR A 457 19.58 1.88 -2.37
CA THR A 457 20.13 0.52 -2.43
C THR A 457 19.02 -0.47 -2.13
N TYR A 458 18.83 -1.44 -3.03
CA TYR A 458 17.98 -2.58 -2.74
C TYR A 458 18.78 -3.56 -1.87
N PRO A 459 18.24 -4.02 -0.71
CA PRO A 459 18.86 -5.11 0.02
C PRO A 459 19.07 -6.30 -0.94
N ALA A 460 20.24 -6.94 -0.88
CA ALA A 460 20.38 -8.27 -1.43
C ALA A 460 19.32 -9.14 -0.74
N ALA A 461 18.48 -9.85 -1.52
CA ALA A 461 17.38 -10.64 -0.99
C ALA A 461 17.92 -11.54 0.15
N ARG A 462 17.35 -11.40 1.36
CA ARG A 462 17.74 -12.25 2.50
C ARG A 462 17.35 -13.70 2.17
N GLY A 463 18.37 -14.55 2.01
CA GLY A 463 18.26 -15.99 2.15
C GLY A 463 17.25 -16.70 1.25
N LEU A 464 17.67 -17.01 0.01
CA LEU A 464 17.59 -18.43 -0.36
C LEU A 464 18.35 -19.18 0.73
N VAL A 465 17.70 -20.12 1.41
CA VAL A 465 18.45 -21.17 2.12
C VAL A 465 19.41 -21.73 1.07
N ALA A 466 20.70 -21.54 1.28
CA ALA A 466 21.72 -22.21 0.51
C ALA A 466 21.50 -23.70 0.75
N VAL A 467 20.88 -24.37 -0.23
CA VAL A 467 21.12 -25.80 -0.42
C VAL A 467 22.59 -25.86 -0.80
N GLY A 468 23.41 -26.12 0.22
CA GLY A 468 24.85 -26.22 0.07
C GLY A 468 25.21 -27.24 -1.01
N ASP A 469 26.33 -26.94 -1.65
CA ASP A 469 27.00 -27.77 -2.65
C ASP A 469 26.90 -29.26 -2.36
N THR A 470 26.13 -29.97 -3.19
CA THR A 470 26.58 -31.28 -3.69
C THR A 470 26.63 -31.20 -5.19
N THR A 471 27.85 -31.12 -5.69
CA THR A 471 28.27 -31.39 -7.07
C THR A 471 27.43 -32.48 -7.75
N ALA A 472 26.66 -32.10 -8.76
CA ALA A 472 26.27 -32.99 -9.85
C ALA A 472 25.96 -32.15 -11.10
N THR A 473 27.02 -31.80 -11.82
CA THR A 473 26.93 -31.42 -13.23
C THR A 473 26.28 -32.54 -14.03
N GLY A 474 25.27 -32.17 -14.82
CA GLY A 474 24.74 -32.97 -15.92
C GLY A 474 23.45 -33.70 -15.55
N HIS A 475 22.36 -33.34 -16.21
CA HIS A 475 21.53 -34.20 -17.07
C HIS A 475 20.43 -33.31 -17.69
N MET A 476 20.85 -32.43 -18.60
CA MET A 476 20.00 -31.99 -19.71
C MET A 476 20.57 -32.64 -20.97
N ALA A 477 19.68 -33.16 -21.81
CA ALA A 477 19.91 -33.88 -23.07
C ALA A 477 20.22 -35.38 -22.97
N ALA A 478 19.18 -36.21 -23.08
CA ALA A 478 19.07 -37.28 -24.07
C ALA A 478 17.80 -38.09 -23.80
N HIS A 479 16.79 -38.01 -24.67
CA HIS A 479 15.95 -39.17 -25.05
C HIS A 479 15.18 -38.83 -26.33
N LEU A 480 15.89 -38.96 -27.46
CA LEU A 480 15.31 -39.35 -28.74
C LEU A 480 15.81 -40.76 -29.06
N GLY A 481 14.89 -41.67 -29.39
CA GLY A 481 15.18 -42.94 -30.04
C GLY A 481 14.89 -44.18 -29.20
N GLY A 482 13.80 -44.88 -29.52
CA GLY A 482 13.53 -46.23 -28.98
C GLY A 482 12.07 -46.65 -29.12
N ALA A 483 11.62 -46.94 -30.33
CA ALA A 483 10.35 -47.59 -30.58
C ALA A 483 10.37 -49.06 -30.12
N ALA A 484 9.37 -49.48 -29.34
CA ALA A 484 8.84 -50.85 -29.34
C ALA A 484 7.46 -50.89 -28.69
N ALA A 485 6.55 -51.59 -29.37
CA ALA A 485 5.13 -51.71 -29.09
C ALA A 485 4.78 -52.53 -27.85
N SER A 486 3.67 -52.21 -27.18
CA SER A 486 2.62 -53.20 -26.86
C SER A 486 1.36 -52.59 -26.22
N LYS A 487 0.25 -52.79 -26.96
CA LYS A 487 -1.08 -53.32 -26.56
C LYS A 487 -1.87 -52.67 -25.40
N VAL A 488 -2.94 -52.03 -25.85
CA VAL A 488 -4.22 -51.71 -25.19
C VAL A 488 -4.95 -52.97 -24.66
N PRO A 489 -5.69 -52.84 -23.55
CA PRO A 489 -7.10 -53.28 -23.50
C PRO A 489 -7.98 -52.18 -22.86
N THR A 490 -8.80 -51.45 -23.62
CA THR A 490 -10.27 -51.65 -23.80
C THR A 490 -10.99 -52.30 -22.62
N GLN A 491 -11.72 -51.49 -21.84
CA GLN A 491 -13.03 -51.84 -21.29
C GLN A 491 -13.77 -50.60 -20.78
N GLN A 492 -14.94 -50.32 -21.39
CA GLN A 492 -16.02 -49.51 -20.83
C GLN A 492 -16.84 -50.36 -19.86
N PRO A 493 -17.52 -49.73 -18.88
CA PRO A 493 -18.99 -49.86 -18.83
C PRO A 493 -19.66 -48.50 -18.58
N GLN A 494 -20.61 -48.10 -19.44
CA GLN A 494 -22.07 -48.18 -19.24
C GLN A 494 -22.62 -47.33 -18.08
N LEU A 495 -23.09 -46.15 -18.46
CA LEU A 495 -24.07 -45.33 -17.74
C LEU A 495 -25.48 -45.90 -17.96
N GLN A 496 -26.21 -46.21 -16.89
CA GLN A 496 -27.68 -46.21 -16.86
C GLN A 496 -28.19 -45.65 -15.53
N GLY A 497 -29.26 -44.88 -15.62
CA GLY A 497 -29.69 -43.88 -14.65
C GLY A 497 -30.33 -44.42 -13.37
N ALA A 498 -30.30 -43.56 -12.35
CA ALA A 498 -31.45 -43.23 -11.50
C ALA A 498 -31.07 -42.02 -10.63
N HIS A 499 -31.88 -40.96 -10.66
CA HIS A 499 -32.27 -40.10 -9.53
C HIS A 499 -32.78 -38.75 -10.03
N THR A 500 -33.99 -38.79 -10.59
CA THR A 500 -34.82 -37.62 -10.89
C THR A 500 -35.81 -37.44 -9.74
N GLN A 501 -35.37 -36.99 -8.56
CA GLN A 501 -36.27 -36.50 -7.50
C GLN A 501 -35.55 -35.84 -6.28
N VAL A 502 -34.46 -35.09 -6.50
CA VAL A 502 -33.87 -34.19 -5.47
C VAL A 502 -33.55 -32.79 -6.07
N LEU A 503 -34.12 -32.46 -7.23
CA LEU A 503 -33.89 -31.18 -7.93
C LEU A 503 -35.10 -30.25 -7.97
N GLN A 504 -36.12 -30.48 -7.14
CA GLN A 504 -37.29 -29.61 -7.04
C GLN A 504 -37.41 -28.83 -5.72
N ASP A 505 -36.67 -29.20 -4.66
CA ASP A 505 -36.64 -28.44 -3.40
C ASP A 505 -35.39 -27.53 -3.25
N GLY A 506 -34.41 -27.64 -4.15
CA GLY A 506 -33.21 -26.79 -4.17
C GLY A 506 -33.37 -25.43 -4.88
N TRP A 507 -34.45 -25.24 -5.64
CA TRP A 507 -34.68 -24.03 -6.44
C TRP A 507 -35.53 -22.95 -5.74
N ALA A 508 -36.13 -23.27 -4.59
CA ALA A 508 -36.85 -22.31 -3.75
C ALA A 508 -35.95 -21.57 -2.74
N GLN A 509 -34.66 -21.96 -2.62
CA GLN A 509 -33.66 -21.20 -1.86
C GLN A 509 -32.77 -20.31 -2.75
N TYR A 510 -32.75 -20.56 -4.07
CA TYR A 510 -31.98 -19.80 -5.07
C TYR A 510 -32.72 -18.55 -5.61
N THR A 511 -34.03 -18.44 -5.34
CA THR A 511 -34.86 -17.27 -5.67
C THR A 511 -34.97 -16.28 -4.50
N ARG A 512 -33.81 -15.98 -3.89
CA ARG A 512 -33.51 -14.63 -3.34
C ARG A 512 -32.51 -13.87 -4.24
N GLY A 513 -32.36 -14.32 -5.49
CA GLY A 513 -31.49 -13.79 -6.54
C GLY A 513 -32.05 -12.63 -7.36
N GLU A 514 -32.45 -11.54 -6.70
CA GLU A 514 -32.70 -10.23 -7.33
C GLU A 514 -31.62 -9.16 -7.00
N GLY A 515 -30.80 -9.34 -5.95
CA GLY A 515 -29.75 -8.36 -5.58
C GLY A 515 -28.47 -8.40 -6.43
N LEU A 516 -28.08 -9.57 -6.94
CA LEU A 516 -26.81 -9.78 -7.65
C LEU A 516 -26.74 -9.18 -9.07
N ARG A 517 -27.87 -8.70 -9.63
CA ARG A 517 -27.92 -8.11 -10.99
C ARG A 517 -27.99 -6.58 -11.02
N GLU A 518 -28.30 -5.93 -9.90
CA GLU A 518 -28.37 -4.45 -9.80
C GLU A 518 -27.07 -3.85 -9.18
N GLU A 519 -26.39 -4.55 -8.26
CA GLU A 519 -25.12 -4.11 -7.66
C GLU A 519 -23.94 -4.11 -8.66
N CYS A 520 -23.89 -5.06 -9.61
CA CYS A 520 -22.94 -5.01 -10.74
C CYS A 520 -23.19 -3.81 -11.68
N ARG A 521 -24.42 -3.29 -11.72
CA ARG A 521 -24.82 -2.14 -12.56
C ARG A 521 -24.38 -0.80 -11.94
N ILE A 522 -24.40 -0.70 -10.61
CA ILE A 522 -23.91 0.44 -9.80
C ILE A 522 -22.37 0.45 -9.73
N GLY A 523 -21.74 -0.71 -9.54
CA GLY A 523 -20.27 -0.84 -9.47
C GLY A 523 -19.55 -0.34 -10.74
N ALA A 524 -20.10 -0.58 -11.92
CA ALA A 524 -19.51 -0.11 -13.17
C ALA A 524 -19.74 1.39 -13.43
N ALA A 525 -20.79 2.00 -12.86
CA ALA A 525 -21.14 3.40 -13.08
C ALA A 525 -20.32 4.37 -12.20
N VAL A 526 -19.98 3.98 -10.98
CA VAL A 526 -19.09 4.73 -10.07
C VAL A 526 -17.64 4.72 -10.55
N GLN A 527 -17.16 3.58 -11.07
CA GLN A 527 -15.87 3.48 -11.75
C GLN A 527 -15.74 4.46 -12.93
N ARG A 528 -16.85 4.84 -13.60
CA ARG A 528 -16.87 5.80 -14.72
C ARG A 528 -16.79 7.27 -14.27
N ALA A 529 -17.36 7.67 -13.14
CA ALA A 529 -17.33 9.07 -12.68
C ALA A 529 -16.00 9.47 -12.00
N ALA A 530 -15.36 8.54 -11.28
CA ALA A 530 -14.09 8.80 -10.61
C ALA A 530 -12.91 9.03 -11.59
N ARG A 531 -12.93 8.38 -12.77
CA ARG A 531 -11.95 8.65 -13.84
C ARG A 531 -12.14 10.01 -14.52
N HIS A 532 -13.38 10.52 -14.59
CA HIS A 532 -13.69 11.82 -15.17
C HIS A 532 -13.21 13.01 -14.32
N HIS A 533 -13.17 12.89 -12.98
CA HIS A 533 -12.69 13.96 -12.10
C HIS A 533 -11.15 14.02 -12.03
N HIS A 534 -10.50 12.86 -12.05
CA HIS A 534 -9.03 12.74 -12.01
C HIS A 534 -8.33 13.38 -13.23
N HIS A 535 -8.92 13.27 -14.44
CA HIS A 535 -8.38 13.86 -15.67
C HIS A 535 -8.64 15.38 -15.78
N HIS A 536 -9.69 15.90 -15.14
CA HIS A 536 -10.06 17.32 -15.26
C HIS A 536 -9.24 18.24 -14.34
N LEU A 537 -8.83 17.75 -13.16
CA LEU A 537 -7.89 18.47 -12.29
C LEU A 537 -6.46 18.48 -12.84
N GLN A 538 -6.05 17.43 -13.57
CA GLN A 538 -4.77 17.44 -14.31
C GLN A 538 -4.76 18.49 -15.44
N GLN A 539 -5.87 18.65 -16.18
CA GLN A 539 -6.03 19.70 -17.21
C GLN A 539 -5.99 21.12 -16.64
N GLN A 540 -6.49 21.33 -15.41
CA GLN A 540 -6.57 22.64 -14.79
C GLN A 540 -5.24 23.05 -14.13
N LEU A 541 -4.51 22.10 -13.55
CA LEU A 541 -3.14 22.35 -13.07
C LEU A 541 -2.16 22.63 -14.21
N GLU A 542 -2.31 22.01 -15.38
CA GLU A 542 -1.43 22.26 -16.54
C GLU A 542 -1.71 23.60 -17.24
N GLU A 543 -2.96 24.08 -17.23
CA GLU A 543 -3.32 25.42 -17.75
C GLU A 543 -2.88 26.55 -16.81
N ASP A 544 -3.01 26.38 -15.49
CA ASP A 544 -2.56 27.35 -14.49
C ASP A 544 -1.03 27.51 -14.49
N VAL A 545 -0.29 26.42 -14.75
CA VAL A 545 1.18 26.44 -14.89
C VAL A 545 1.64 27.07 -16.23
N LYS A 546 0.85 26.96 -17.30
CA LYS A 546 1.14 27.61 -18.61
C LYS A 546 0.85 29.10 -18.63
N GLN A 547 -0.10 29.61 -17.83
CA GLN A 547 -0.43 31.04 -17.80
C GLN A 547 0.48 31.86 -16.87
N MET A 548 1.08 31.23 -15.84
CA MET A 548 2.02 31.93 -14.94
C MET A 548 3.46 32.04 -15.48
N SER A 549 3.75 31.49 -16.67
CA SER A 549 5.10 31.46 -17.26
C SER A 549 5.38 32.54 -18.33
N ILE A 550 4.54 33.58 -18.47
CA ILE A 550 4.80 34.70 -19.39
C ILE A 550 4.59 36.06 -18.69
N SER A 551 5.67 36.61 -18.09
CA SER A 551 6.13 38.01 -18.27
C SER A 551 7.23 38.41 -17.25
N PRO A 552 8.34 39.05 -17.68
CA PRO A 552 9.45 39.47 -16.80
C PRO A 552 9.22 40.85 -16.13
N PRO A 553 9.96 41.20 -15.05
CA PRO A 553 9.87 42.52 -14.44
C PRO A 553 10.67 43.59 -15.23
N PRO A 554 10.18 44.84 -15.41
CA PRO A 554 10.93 45.92 -16.04
C PRO A 554 11.86 46.68 -15.04
N PRO A 555 12.94 47.32 -15.53
CA PRO A 555 13.93 48.05 -14.71
C PRO A 555 13.51 49.50 -14.37
N PRO A 556 14.20 50.20 -13.44
CA PRO A 556 13.76 51.50 -12.92
C PRO A 556 14.30 52.74 -13.69
N PHE A 557 13.69 53.90 -13.38
CA PHE A 557 14.03 55.33 -13.67
C PHE A 557 13.33 56.00 -14.89
N PRO A 558 13.19 57.36 -14.98
CA PRO A 558 13.19 58.46 -13.98
C PRO A 558 11.94 59.41 -14.07
N SER A 559 11.98 60.54 -13.32
CA SER A 559 10.99 61.59 -12.97
C SER A 559 10.01 62.17 -14.03
N PRO A 560 8.89 62.84 -13.63
CA PRO A 560 7.73 63.10 -14.50
C PRO A 560 7.71 64.49 -15.17
N PRO A 561 7.06 64.62 -16.35
CA PRO A 561 6.62 65.91 -16.91
C PRO A 561 5.08 66.11 -16.82
N PRO A 562 4.56 67.34 -17.10
CA PRO A 562 3.40 67.96 -16.43
C PRO A 562 2.03 67.66 -17.09
N PRO A 563 0.90 68.05 -16.46
CA PRO A 563 -0.43 67.54 -16.78
C PRO A 563 -1.26 68.41 -17.75
N LEU A 564 -2.39 67.82 -18.18
CA LEU A 564 -3.67 68.35 -18.73
C LEU A 564 -3.97 67.91 -20.20
N PRO A 565 -5.24 67.84 -20.68
CA PRO A 565 -6.57 68.15 -20.08
C PRO A 565 -7.64 67.02 -20.22
N PRO A 566 -8.90 67.17 -19.72
CA PRO A 566 -9.84 66.05 -19.49
C PRO A 566 -11.07 66.01 -20.42
N VAL A 567 -11.56 64.82 -20.82
CA VAL A 567 -12.94 64.54 -21.30
C VAL A 567 -13.22 63.00 -21.38
N PRO A 568 -14.46 62.45 -21.48
CA PRO A 568 -15.53 62.34 -20.47
C PRO A 568 -16.10 60.91 -20.21
N ASP A 569 -16.67 60.76 -19.01
CA ASP A 569 -18.01 60.21 -18.68
C ASP A 569 -18.53 58.89 -19.31
N ARG A 570 -18.06 57.74 -18.76
CA ARG A 570 -18.63 56.40 -19.03
C ARG A 570 -19.22 55.72 -17.78
N MET A 571 -19.03 56.27 -16.58
CA MET A 571 -19.49 55.67 -15.32
C MET A 571 -20.94 56.00 -14.93
N GLN A 572 -21.54 57.07 -15.45
CA GLN A 572 -22.94 57.38 -15.14
C GLN A 572 -23.96 56.48 -15.87
N ARG A 573 -23.58 55.80 -16.97
CA ARG A 573 -24.51 54.92 -17.71
C ARG A 573 -24.64 53.51 -17.13
N GLN A 574 -23.65 53.00 -16.40
CA GLN A 574 -23.74 51.66 -15.78
C GLN A 574 -24.47 51.66 -14.43
N GLN A 575 -24.43 52.77 -13.68
CA GLN A 575 -25.16 52.87 -12.40
C GLN A 575 -26.67 53.11 -12.55
N ALA A 576 -27.14 53.60 -13.71
CA ALA A 576 -28.57 53.71 -14.01
C ALA A 576 -29.21 52.35 -14.39
N ALA A 577 -28.46 51.44 -15.00
CA ALA A 577 -28.96 50.11 -15.40
C ALA A 577 -29.16 49.16 -14.20
N CYS A 578 -28.28 49.23 -13.19
CA CYS A 578 -28.41 48.40 -11.98
C CYS A 578 -29.55 48.84 -11.04
N ARG A 579 -29.99 50.11 -11.09
CA ARG A 579 -31.09 50.61 -10.25
C ARG A 579 -32.48 50.32 -10.85
N ALA A 580 -32.60 50.14 -12.16
CA ALA A 580 -33.87 49.82 -12.83
C ALA A 580 -34.27 48.34 -12.72
N ALA A 581 -33.31 47.41 -12.58
CA ALA A 581 -33.59 45.97 -12.45
C ALA A 581 -34.04 45.58 -11.03
N SER A 582 -33.54 46.28 -9.99
CA SER A 582 -33.93 46.05 -8.59
C SER A 582 -35.38 46.45 -8.29
N SER A 583 -35.94 47.43 -9.01
CA SER A 583 -37.34 47.85 -8.85
C SER A 583 -38.37 46.91 -9.52
N ALA A 584 -37.94 46.11 -10.51
CA ALA A 584 -38.82 45.18 -11.23
C ALA A 584 -39.02 43.83 -10.50
N TRP A 585 -38.15 43.48 -9.55
CA TRP A 585 -38.24 42.23 -8.78
C TRP A 585 -39.04 42.36 -7.47
N GLN A 586 -39.29 43.59 -6.99
CA GLN A 586 -40.09 43.85 -5.78
C GLN A 586 -41.60 44.07 -6.06
N GLN A 587 -42.02 44.20 -7.32
CA GLN A 587 -43.43 44.40 -7.69
C GLN A 587 -44.17 43.09 -8.07
N THR A 588 -43.50 41.95 -8.12
CA THR A 588 -44.10 40.64 -8.48
C THR A 588 -44.31 39.69 -7.30
N SER A 589 -44.04 40.11 -6.05
CA SER A 589 -44.23 39.28 -4.84
C SER A 589 -45.42 39.68 -3.95
N THR A 590 -46.31 40.58 -4.40
CA THR A 590 -47.48 41.08 -3.61
C THR A 590 -48.85 40.80 -4.23
N LYS A 591 -48.97 39.82 -5.13
CA LYS A 591 -50.27 39.31 -5.61
C LYS A 591 -50.26 37.79 -5.78
N CYS A 592 -50.55 37.08 -4.68
CA CYS A 592 -51.32 35.82 -4.65
C CYS A 592 -51.49 35.42 -3.18
N GLY A 593 -52.66 35.73 -2.61
CA GLY A 593 -53.10 35.27 -1.30
C GLY A 593 -54.17 34.18 -1.45
N CYS A 594 -54.08 33.19 -0.56
CA CYS A 594 -55.07 32.23 -0.04
C CYS A 594 -56.18 31.67 -0.95
N GLY A 595 -56.19 30.33 -1.03
CA GLY A 595 -57.32 29.45 -1.33
C GLY A 595 -57.00 28.06 -0.83
#